data_AF-G0Y652-F1
#
_entry.id   AF-G0Y652-F1
#
_cell.length_a   1.000
_cell.length_b   1.000
_cell.length_c   1.000
_cell.angle_alpha   90.00
_cell.angle_beta   90.00
_cell.angle_gamma   90.00
#
_symmetry.space_group_name_H-M   'P 1'
#
loop_
_entity.id
_entity.type
_entity.pdbx_description
1 polymer ?
#
loop_
_entity_poly.entity_id
_entity_poly.type
_entity_poly.pdbx_seq_one_letter_code
_entity_poly.pdbx_strand_id
1 'polypeptide(L)'
;MKINRPLSPHLTIYKPQLTSTFSIFHRISGAFLAAKVLFSLLFWKIGDLSLTFYYSYSFFFFVFHWFIILLVNLTFLAFCYHMSNGVRHLWWDRGNPE
;
A
#
# COMPACT_ATOMS: atom_id res chain seq x y z
N MET A 1 -22.90 14.16 27.70
CA MET A 1 -21.43 14.01 27.85
C MET A 1 -20.87 15.27 28.50
N LYS A 2 -20.70 15.32 29.83
CA LYS A 2 -20.20 16.52 30.52
C LYS A 2 -19.37 16.18 31.77
N ILE A 3 -18.48 15.20 31.63
CA ILE A 3 -17.44 14.86 32.62
C ILE A 3 -16.16 14.62 31.82
N ASN A 4 -15.12 15.43 32.06
CA ASN A 4 -13.85 15.37 31.33
C ASN A 4 -12.96 14.25 31.90
N ARG A 5 -13.35 13.00 31.68
CA ARG A 5 -12.56 11.84 32.12
C ARG A 5 -11.35 11.68 31.19
N PRO A 6 -10.12 11.57 31.71
CA PRO A 6 -8.95 11.37 30.87
C PRO A 6 -9.02 9.99 30.19
N LEU A 7 -8.56 9.92 28.94
CA LEU A 7 -8.40 8.66 28.21
C LEU A 7 -7.24 7.87 28.81
N SER A 8 -7.45 6.59 29.09
CA SER A 8 -6.34 5.74 29.55
C SER A 8 -5.26 5.65 28.46
N PRO A 9 -3.97 5.62 28.84
CA PRO A 9 -2.89 5.39 27.89
C PRO A 9 -3.09 4.05 27.16
N HIS A 10 -2.82 4.02 25.87
CA HIS A 10 -3.03 2.84 25.02
C HIS A 10 -1.81 2.63 24.12
N LEU A 11 -1.79 3.19 22.91
CA LEU A 11 -0.71 2.97 21.92
C LEU A 11 0.68 3.38 22.43
N THR A 12 0.74 4.42 23.26
CA THR A 12 2.02 4.94 23.79
C THR A 12 2.69 4.03 24.79
N ILE A 13 1.94 3.16 25.47
CA ILE A 13 2.47 2.22 26.48
C ILE A 13 2.43 0.76 26.01
N TYR A 14 1.73 0.47 24.92
CA TYR A 14 1.54 -0.89 24.43
C TYR A 14 2.79 -1.41 23.72
N LYS A 15 3.23 -2.62 24.08
CA LYS A 15 4.35 -3.30 23.41
C LYS A 15 3.90 -3.86 22.06
N PRO A 16 4.51 -3.47 20.92
CA PRO A 16 4.14 -4.00 19.62
C PRO A 16 4.30 -5.53 19.57
N GLN A 17 3.28 -6.23 19.09
CA GLN A 17 3.25 -7.68 18.90
C GLN A 17 3.39 -7.99 17.41
N LEU A 18 4.00 -9.12 17.04
CA LEU A 18 4.17 -9.49 15.63
C LEU A 18 2.84 -9.65 14.90
N THR A 19 1.82 -10.19 15.57
CA THR A 19 0.48 -10.35 14.99
C THR A 19 -0.20 -9.01 14.74
N SER A 20 -0.07 -8.05 15.66
CA SER A 20 -0.64 -6.71 15.51
C SER A 20 0.10 -5.88 14.46
N THR A 21 1.43 -6.00 14.36
CA THR A 21 2.20 -5.33 13.31
C THR A 21 1.82 -5.88 11.93
N PHE A 22 1.69 -7.21 11.76
CA PHE A 22 1.22 -7.77 10.48
C PHE A 22 -0.19 -7.31 10.11
N SER A 23 -1.09 -7.18 11.07
CA SER A 23 -2.44 -6.65 10.81
C SER A 23 -2.40 -5.21 10.30
N ILE A 24 -1.59 -4.34 10.93
CA ILE A 24 -1.42 -2.94 10.52
C ILE A 24 -0.80 -2.86 9.12
N PHE A 25 0.28 -3.60 8.88
CA PHE A 25 0.95 -3.60 7.58
C PHE A 25 0.04 -4.14 6.47
N HIS A 26 -0.81 -5.13 6.73
CA HIS A 26 -1.78 -5.62 5.74
C HIS A 26 -2.77 -4.53 5.32
N ARG A 27 -3.22 -3.68 6.26
CA ARG A 27 -4.07 -2.52 5.96
C ARG A 27 -3.32 -1.45 5.18
N ILE A 28 -2.07 -1.15 5.56
CA ILE A 28 -1.25 -0.15 4.87
C ILE A 28 -0.97 -0.58 3.43
N SER A 29 -0.56 -1.85 3.22
CA SER A 29 -0.30 -2.37 1.86
C SER A 29 -1.57 -2.38 1.01
N GLY A 30 -2.72 -2.74 1.59
CA GLY A 30 -4.01 -2.70 0.90
C GLY A 30 -4.41 -1.28 0.47
N ALA A 31 -4.29 -0.30 1.38
CA ALA A 31 -4.56 1.10 1.07
C ALA A 31 -3.61 1.66 0.00
N PHE A 32 -2.32 1.32 0.09
CA PHE A 32 -1.32 1.71 -0.91
C PHE A 32 -1.64 1.13 -2.31
N LEU A 33 -1.97 -0.16 -2.39
CA LEU A 33 -2.32 -0.82 -3.65
C LEU A 33 -3.62 -0.26 -4.24
N ALA A 34 -4.64 0.01 -3.40
CA ALA A 34 -5.87 0.65 -3.85
C ALA A 34 -5.61 2.03 -4.43
N ALA A 35 -4.81 2.86 -3.75
CA ALA A 35 -4.40 4.17 -4.26
C ALA A 35 -3.64 4.06 -5.58
N LYS A 36 -2.76 3.06 -5.73
CA LYS A 36 -2.04 2.77 -6.98
C LYS A 36 -2.97 2.45 -8.14
N VAL A 37 -3.98 1.60 -7.91
CA VAL A 37 -4.97 1.25 -8.94
C VAL A 37 -5.80 2.46 -9.32
N LEU A 38 -6.32 3.22 -8.34
CA LEU A 38 -7.08 4.43 -8.60
C LEU A 38 -6.27 5.47 -9.38
N PHE A 39 -5.01 5.69 -9.00
CA PHE A 39 -4.11 6.56 -9.73
C PHE A 39 -3.90 6.03 -11.16
N SER A 40 -3.63 4.75 -11.35
CA SER A 40 -3.46 4.19 -12.70
C SER A 40 -4.68 4.40 -13.58
N LEU A 41 -5.90 4.28 -13.04
CA LEU A 41 -7.14 4.48 -13.79
C LEU A 41 -7.35 5.94 -14.19
N LEU A 42 -7.05 6.89 -13.29
CA LEU A 42 -7.15 8.32 -13.58
C LEU A 42 -6.18 8.76 -14.68
N PHE A 43 -4.98 8.16 -14.71
CA PHE A 43 -3.92 8.52 -15.66
C PHE A 43 -3.89 7.62 -16.92
N TRP A 44 -4.75 6.61 -17.01
CA TRP A 44 -4.79 5.64 -18.12
C TRP A 44 -5.00 6.29 -19.49
N LYS A 45 -5.76 7.39 -19.56
CA LYS A 45 -6.04 8.11 -20.82
C LYS A 45 -5.01 9.17 -21.20
N ILE A 46 -4.05 9.47 -20.33
CA ILE A 46 -3.02 10.50 -20.61
C ILE A 46 -1.96 9.97 -21.59
N GLY A 47 -1.81 8.65 -21.70
CA GLY A 47 -0.84 8.02 -22.61
C GLY A 47 -1.26 7.88 -24.07
N ASP A 48 -2.51 8.20 -24.42
CA ASP A 48 -3.07 7.89 -25.76
C ASP A 48 -3.01 9.04 -26.77
N LEU A 49 -2.18 10.07 -26.55
CA LEU A 49 -2.15 11.23 -27.45
C LEU A 49 -0.73 11.68 -27.83
N SER A 50 -0.35 11.32 -29.07
CA SER A 50 0.65 11.97 -29.94
C SER A 50 2.14 11.62 -29.76
N LEU A 51 2.84 11.54 -30.90
CA LEU A 51 4.30 11.30 -31.01
C LEU A 51 5.14 12.32 -30.21
N THR A 52 4.58 13.50 -29.94
CA THR A 52 5.21 14.59 -29.17
C THR A 52 5.39 14.21 -27.70
N PHE A 53 4.53 13.35 -27.15
CA PHE A 53 4.65 12.88 -25.77
C PHE A 53 5.76 11.84 -25.59
N TYR A 54 6.15 11.10 -26.64
CA TYR A 54 7.18 10.05 -26.52
C TYR A 54 8.52 10.61 -26.02
N TYR A 55 9.01 11.70 -26.62
CA TYR A 55 10.27 12.32 -26.19
C TYR A 55 10.19 12.89 -24.77
N SER A 56 9.04 13.46 -24.39
CA SER A 56 8.81 13.94 -23.01
C SER A 56 8.75 12.79 -22.00
N TYR A 57 8.12 11.66 -22.34
CA TYR A 57 8.10 10.45 -21.53
C TYR A 57 9.49 9.83 -21.40
N SER A 58 10.26 9.73 -22.49
CA SER A 58 11.63 9.22 -22.45
C SER A 58 12.54 10.12 -21.60
N PHE A 59 12.41 11.44 -21.72
CA PHE A 59 13.16 12.38 -20.87
C PHE A 59 12.76 12.25 -19.40
N PHE A 60 11.46 12.19 -19.10
CA PHE A 60 10.97 11.99 -17.74
C PHE A 60 11.46 10.66 -17.15
N PHE A 61 11.38 9.57 -17.93
CA PHE A 61 11.86 8.26 -17.51
C PHE A 61 13.37 8.25 -17.27
N PHE A 62 14.15 8.94 -18.10
CA PHE A 62 15.59 9.08 -17.92
C PHE A 62 15.94 9.84 -16.63
N VAL A 63 15.27 10.97 -16.38
CA VAL A 63 15.50 11.81 -15.19
C VAL A 63 15.05 11.12 -13.91
N PHE A 64 13.90 10.43 -13.94
CA PHE A 64 13.28 9.81 -12.77
C PHE A 64 13.46 8.29 -12.70
N HIS A 65 14.37 7.72 -13.50
CA HIS A 65 14.52 6.26 -13.66
C HIS A 65 14.60 5.51 -12.33
N TRP A 66 15.48 5.97 -11.44
CA TRP A 66 15.69 5.38 -10.12
C TRP A 66 14.44 5.43 -9.24
N PHE A 67 13.70 6.55 -9.29
CA PHE A 67 12.46 6.71 -8.54
C PHE A 67 11.37 5.79 -9.08
N ILE A 68 11.25 5.67 -10.41
CA ILE A 68 10.27 4.78 -11.06
C ILE A 68 10.59 3.32 -10.71
N ILE A 69 11.84 2.90 -10.79
CA ILE A 69 12.28 1.55 -10.39
C ILE A 69 11.94 1.30 -8.92
N LEU A 70 12.29 2.22 -8.02
CA LEU A 70 11.97 2.09 -6.60
C LEU A 70 10.46 1.91 -6.38
N LEU A 71 9.65 2.72 -7.06
CA LEU A 71 8.20 2.70 -6.94
C LEU A 71 7.59 1.41 -7.46
N VAL A 72 8.10 0.86 -8.57
CA VAL A 72 7.70 -0.43 -9.13
C VAL A 72 8.05 -1.56 -8.16
N ASN A 73 9.29 -1.58 -7.65
CA ASN A 73 9.74 -2.60 -6.68
C ASN A 73 8.92 -2.53 -5.37
N LEU A 74 8.65 -1.34 -4.86
CA LEU A 74 7.84 -1.16 -3.66
C LEU A 74 6.39 -1.62 -3.89
N THR A 75 5.83 -1.35 -5.08
CA THR A 75 4.49 -1.81 -5.44
C THR A 75 4.43 -3.33 -5.54
N PHE A 76 5.44 -3.95 -6.16
CA PHE A 76 5.56 -5.39 -6.24
C PHE A 76 5.69 -6.03 -4.85
N LEU A 77 6.55 -5.48 -3.99
CA LEU A 77 6.72 -5.94 -2.61
C LEU A 77 5.41 -5.83 -1.81
N ALA A 78 4.72 -4.68 -1.91
CA ALA A 78 3.44 -4.48 -1.24
C ALA A 78 2.38 -5.48 -1.73
N PHE A 79 2.35 -5.78 -3.02
CA PHE A 79 1.47 -6.78 -3.61
C PHE A 79 1.75 -8.18 -3.06
N CYS A 80 3.00 -8.64 -3.12
CA CYS A 80 3.40 -9.95 -2.59
C CYS A 80 3.06 -10.07 -1.10
N TYR A 81 3.36 -9.04 -0.31
CA TYR A 81 3.06 -9.03 1.12
C TYR A 81 1.55 -9.05 1.40
N HIS A 82 0.76 -8.21 0.70
CA HIS A 82 -0.68 -8.14 0.89
C HIS A 82 -1.38 -9.44 0.50
N MET A 83 -0.98 -10.04 -0.62
CA MET A 83 -1.52 -11.30 -1.10
C MET A 83 -1.20 -12.45 -0.13
N SER A 84 0.06 -12.59 0.29
CA SER A 84 0.45 -13.64 1.25
C SER A 84 -0.26 -13.51 2.59
N ASN A 85 -0.38 -12.29 3.15
CA ASN A 85 -1.15 -12.09 4.37
C ASN A 85 -2.66 -12.29 4.16
N GLY A 86 -3.18 -11.95 2.98
CA GLY A 86 -4.58 -12.21 2.62
C GLY A 86 -4.89 -13.70 2.59
N VAL A 87 -4.01 -14.53 2.01
CA VAL A 87 -4.14 -15.98 2.04
C VAL A 87 -4.14 -16.51 3.48
N ARG A 88 -3.26 -15.98 4.34
CA ARG A 88 -3.25 -16.32 5.78
C ARG A 88 -4.58 -15.95 6.47
N HIS A 89 -5.15 -14.78 6.17
CA HIS A 89 -6.46 -14.39 6.69
C HIS A 89 -7.57 -15.34 6.22
N LEU A 90 -7.61 -15.68 4.93
CA LEU A 90 -8.57 -16.65 4.39
C LEU A 90 -8.42 -18.04 5.02
N TRP A 91 -7.19 -18.44 5.35
CA TRP A 91 -6.93 -19.67 6.08
C TRP A 91 -7.52 -19.64 7.49
N TRP A 92 -7.35 -18.54 8.22
CA TRP A 92 -7.95 -18.36 9.54
C TRP A 92 -9.48 -18.31 9.49
N ASP A 93 -10.05 -17.66 8.48
CA ASP A 93 -11.51 -17.56 8.29
C ASP A 93 -12.15 -18.94 8.06
N ARG A 94 -11.38 -19.92 7.58
CA ARG A 94 -11.83 -21.32 7.44
C ARG A 94 -11.98 -22.05 8.79
N GLY A 95 -11.53 -21.46 9.90
CA GLY A 95 -11.64 -22.06 11.23
C GLY A 95 -10.43 -22.90 11.65
N ASN A 96 -9.28 -22.75 10.98
CA ASN A 96 -8.01 -23.32 11.40
C ASN A 96 -7.15 -22.23 12.09
N PRO A 97 -7.30 -22.03 13.41
CA PRO A 97 -6.41 -21.14 14.14
C PRO A 97 -4.99 -21.75 14.15
N GLU A 98 -4.00 -20.90 13.89
CA GLU A 98 -2.58 -21.18 14.19
C GLU A 98 -2.33 -21.09 15.71
#